data_AF-A0A261A841-F1
#
_entry.id   AF-A0A261A841-F1
#
_cell.length_a   1.000
_cell.length_b   1.000
_cell.length_c   1.000
_cell.angle_alpha   90.00
_cell.angle_beta   90.00
_cell.angle_gamma   90.00
#
_symmetry.space_group_name_H-M   'P 1'
#
loop_
_entity.id
_entity.type
_entity.pdbx_description
1 polymer ?
#
loop_
_entity_poly.entity_id
_entity_poly.type
_entity_poly.pdbx_seq_one_letter_code
_entity_poly.pdbx_strand_id
1 'polypeptide(L)'
;MENDKECLENVVSEKKILDEKMKLYNGDTRKKLEAVLKNIGCDMRAWYQQLTGNQVRNFLRPANIKKCFAIFPPNSSDNLYAMESFLMNLGKLMSSANNKVKTDEEIDDLEKVVEEFVEDLKQAQPRATVTPKMHLLTCHLIPFLREHRTWGSITEQGIEHLNAVINSLHVRFASVLDTAMKATLIVKALSNYNFIFDIGASWFKAA
;
A
#
# COMPACT_ATOMS: atom_id res chain seq x y z
N MET A 1 9.12 20.33 31.06
CA MET A 1 8.71 21.49 30.25
C MET A 1 9.89 22.18 29.56
N GLU A 2 10.95 22.66 30.24
CA GLU A 2 12.16 23.18 29.53
C GLU A 2 12.95 22.07 28.79
N ASN A 3 13.12 20.91 29.43
CA ASN A 3 13.83 19.76 28.87
C ASN A 3 13.16 19.15 27.63
N ASP A 4 11.82 19.22 27.54
CA ASP A 4 11.06 18.65 26.41
C ASP A 4 11.20 19.51 25.15
N LYS A 5 11.35 20.83 25.33
CA LYS A 5 11.55 21.78 24.24
C LYS A 5 12.96 21.67 23.67
N GLU A 6 13.97 21.56 24.54
CA GLU A 6 15.36 21.33 24.13
C GLU A 6 15.53 19.97 23.44
N CYS A 7 14.87 18.92 23.94
CA CYS A 7 14.82 17.60 23.30
C CYS A 7 14.17 17.68 21.91
N LEU A 8 13.04 18.38 21.77
CA LEU A 8 12.37 18.55 20.48
C LEU A 8 13.24 19.34 19.50
N GLU A 9 13.88 20.42 19.94
CA GLU A 9 14.80 21.22 19.11
C GLU A 9 15.99 20.40 18.63
N ASN A 10 16.55 19.55 19.50
CA ASN A 10 17.61 18.60 19.15
C ASN A 10 17.14 17.59 18.10
N VAL A 11 15.99 16.95 18.30
CA VAL A 11 15.43 15.97 17.33
C VAL A 11 15.10 16.63 15.98
N VAL A 12 14.57 17.86 15.98
CA VAL A 12 14.29 18.61 14.75
C VAL A 12 15.59 18.94 14.01
N SER A 13 16.64 19.32 14.74
CA SER A 13 17.96 19.59 14.16
C SER A 13 18.62 18.33 13.59
N GLU A 14 18.57 17.20 14.31
CA GLU A 14 19.09 15.92 13.84
C GLU A 14 18.34 15.43 12.60
N LYS A 15 17.00 15.53 12.61
CA LYS A 15 16.18 15.21 11.45
C LYS A 15 16.56 16.08 10.25
N LYS A 16 16.77 17.38 10.44
CA LYS A 16 17.20 18.28 9.38
C LYS A 16 18.57 17.90 8.82
N ILE A 17 19.53 17.55 9.69
CA ILE A 17 20.87 17.07 9.30
C ILE A 17 20.77 15.74 8.54
N LEU A 18 19.91 14.81 8.99
CA LEU A 18 19.65 13.55 8.31
C LEU A 18 18.97 13.75 6.95
N ASP A 19 17.98 14.63 6.86
CA ASP A 19 17.30 14.97 5.61
C ASP A 19 18.25 15.66 4.62
N GLU A 20 19.11 16.57 5.10
CA GLU A 20 20.16 17.21 4.30
C GLU A 20 21.22 16.21 3.86
N LYS A 21 21.66 15.30 4.75
CA LYS A 21 22.57 14.21 4.39
C LYS A 21 21.91 13.25 3.39
N MET A 22 20.64 12.87 3.57
CA MET A 22 19.92 12.02 2.62
C MET A 22 19.75 12.73 1.27
N LYS A 23 19.52 14.05 1.23
CA LYS A 23 19.49 14.84 0.00
C LYS A 23 20.86 14.91 -0.69
N LEU A 24 21.94 15.07 0.08
CA LEU A 24 23.32 15.12 -0.40
C LEU A 24 23.94 13.74 -0.66
N TYR A 25 23.29 12.65 -0.22
CA TYR A 25 23.74 11.28 -0.44
C TYR A 25 23.61 10.95 -1.93
N ASN A 26 24.62 11.31 -2.71
CA ASN A 26 24.81 10.95 -4.11
C ASN A 26 25.63 9.65 -4.27
N GLY A 27 25.59 8.79 -3.25
CA GLY A 27 26.32 7.53 -3.22
C GLY A 27 25.90 6.59 -4.34
N ASP A 28 26.85 5.79 -4.82
CA ASP A 28 26.66 4.83 -5.92
C ASP A 28 25.48 3.86 -5.67
N THR A 29 25.31 3.41 -4.42
CA THR A 29 24.19 2.56 -3.98
C THR A 29 22.83 3.21 -4.21
N ARG A 30 22.68 4.51 -3.93
CA ARG A 30 21.42 5.23 -4.15
C ARG A 30 21.12 5.35 -5.63
N LYS A 31 22.11 5.72 -6.45
CA LYS A 31 21.95 5.82 -7.91
C LYS A 31 21.53 4.48 -8.52
N LYS A 32 22.14 3.38 -8.04
CA LYS A 32 21.74 2.02 -8.41
C LYS A 32 20.31 1.70 -7.99
N LEU A 33 19.91 2.06 -6.77
CA LEU A 33 18.55 1.86 -6.27
C LEU A 33 17.52 2.64 -7.10
N GLU A 34 17.77 3.92 -7.35
CA GLU A 34 16.92 4.77 -8.20
C GLU A 34 16.81 4.21 -9.62
N ALA A 35 17.92 3.72 -10.20
CA ALA A 35 17.91 3.09 -11.52
C ALA A 35 17.08 1.80 -11.55
N VAL A 36 17.17 0.96 -10.51
CA VAL A 36 16.34 -0.25 -10.38
C VAL A 36 14.87 0.11 -10.22
N LEU A 37 14.54 1.05 -9.32
CA LEU A 37 13.17 1.52 -9.10
C LEU A 37 12.55 2.08 -10.39
N LYS A 38 13.32 2.87 -11.16
CA LYS A 38 12.91 3.37 -12.47
C LYS A 38 12.66 2.24 -13.48
N ASN A 39 13.57 1.26 -13.55
CA ASN A 39 13.43 0.11 -14.45
C ASN A 39 12.21 -0.77 -14.13
N ILE A 40 11.82 -0.86 -12.85
CA ILE A 40 10.59 -1.55 -12.45
C ILE A 40 9.38 -0.61 -12.44
N GLY A 41 9.43 0.58 -13.03
CA GLY A 41 8.30 1.50 -13.12
C GLY A 41 7.83 2.09 -11.77
N CYS A 42 8.64 1.97 -10.72
CA CYS A 42 8.41 2.53 -9.38
C CYS A 42 9.21 3.83 -9.20
N ASP A 43 9.33 4.62 -10.26
CA ASP A 43 10.05 5.89 -10.27
C ASP A 43 9.40 6.88 -9.29
N MET A 44 10.15 7.27 -8.27
CA MET A 44 9.76 8.33 -7.32
C MET A 44 10.00 9.69 -7.97
N ARG A 45 9.16 10.05 -8.95
CA ARG A 45 9.23 11.39 -9.56
C ARG A 45 9.04 12.42 -8.46
N ALA A 46 9.84 13.48 -8.48
CA ALA A 46 9.85 14.55 -7.46
C ALA A 46 8.46 15.16 -7.13
N TRP A 47 7.47 15.04 -8.03
CA TRP A 47 6.11 15.53 -7.87
C TRP A 47 5.13 14.56 -7.20
N TYR A 48 5.43 13.25 -7.22
CA TYR A 48 4.66 12.22 -6.53
C TYR A 48 5.51 11.73 -5.36
N GLN A 49 5.40 12.38 -4.20
CA GLN A 49 6.10 11.98 -2.97
C GLN A 49 5.64 10.61 -2.42
N GLN A 50 4.74 9.91 -3.11
CA GLN A 50 4.13 8.66 -2.69
C GLN A 50 3.99 7.70 -3.87
N LEU A 51 4.23 6.41 -3.62
CA LEU A 51 3.99 5.33 -4.58
C LEU A 51 2.48 5.08 -4.71
N THR A 52 1.99 4.94 -5.94
CA THR A 52 0.62 4.50 -6.22
C THR A 52 0.43 3.02 -5.92
N GLY A 53 -0.80 2.55 -5.74
CA GLY A 53 -1.11 1.14 -5.48
C GLY A 53 -0.52 0.18 -6.55
N ASN A 54 -0.54 0.58 -7.82
CA ASN A 54 0.08 -0.17 -8.91
C ASN A 54 1.61 -0.26 -8.78
N GLN A 55 2.26 0.83 -8.39
CA GLN A 55 3.70 0.85 -8.16
C GLN A 55 4.07 -0.01 -6.95
N VAL A 56 3.34 0.09 -5.85
CA VAL A 56 3.54 -0.76 -4.67
C VAL A 56 3.39 -2.24 -5.04
N ARG A 57 2.33 -2.60 -5.78
CA ARG A 57 2.12 -3.97 -6.25
C ARG A 57 3.25 -4.47 -7.15
N ASN A 58 3.81 -3.61 -8.00
CA ASN A 58 4.91 -4.00 -8.86
C ASN A 58 6.23 -4.13 -8.08
N PHE A 59 6.49 -3.22 -7.14
CA PHE A 59 7.64 -3.26 -6.26
C PHE A 59 7.68 -4.57 -5.44
N LEU A 60 6.55 -4.94 -4.83
CA LEU A 60 6.42 -6.11 -3.95
C LEU A 60 6.42 -7.46 -4.67
N ARG A 61 6.68 -7.50 -5.98
CA ARG A 61 6.90 -8.77 -6.68
C ARG A 61 8.22 -9.39 -6.23
N PRO A 62 8.29 -10.70 -5.96
CA PRO A 62 9.52 -11.34 -5.47
C PRO A 62 10.76 -11.07 -6.35
N ALA A 63 10.58 -11.08 -7.67
CA ALA A 63 11.67 -10.78 -8.60
C ALA A 63 12.18 -9.33 -8.51
N ASN A 64 11.31 -8.37 -8.18
CA ASN A 64 11.66 -6.96 -8.07
C ASN A 64 12.26 -6.63 -6.70
N ILE A 65 11.75 -7.24 -5.63
CA ILE A 65 12.39 -7.19 -4.30
C ILE A 65 13.84 -7.66 -4.43
N LYS A 66 14.09 -8.85 -5.00
CA LYS A 66 15.45 -9.38 -5.18
C LYS A 66 16.38 -8.44 -5.97
N LYS A 67 15.87 -7.75 -7.00
CA LYS A 67 16.66 -6.76 -7.75
C LYS A 67 17.07 -5.58 -6.88
N CYS A 68 16.22 -5.11 -5.98
CA CYS A 68 16.56 -4.04 -5.05
C CYS A 68 17.59 -4.50 -4.01
N PHE A 69 17.45 -5.73 -3.48
CA PHE A 69 18.36 -6.26 -2.48
C PHE A 69 19.74 -6.61 -3.03
N ALA A 70 19.83 -7.02 -4.30
CA ALA A 70 21.09 -7.28 -4.99
C ALA A 70 22.04 -6.06 -5.12
N ILE A 71 21.55 -4.85 -4.82
CA ILE A 71 22.34 -3.61 -4.84
C ILE A 71 23.21 -3.50 -3.60
N PHE A 72 22.75 -4.05 -2.49
CA PHE A 72 23.46 -4.00 -1.22
C PHE A 72 24.53 -5.09 -1.18
N PRO A 73 25.74 -4.79 -0.69
CA PRO A 73 26.77 -5.80 -0.50
C PRO A 73 26.26 -6.95 0.41
N PRO A 74 26.64 -8.21 0.13
CA PRO A 74 26.40 -9.31 1.05
C PRO A 74 26.96 -8.96 2.43
N ASN A 75 26.26 -9.35 3.51
CA ASN A 75 26.65 -9.10 4.90
C ASN A 75 26.76 -7.62 5.30
N SER A 76 26.09 -6.72 4.59
CA SER A 76 26.03 -5.29 4.98
C SER A 76 25.23 -5.05 6.26
N SER A 77 24.27 -5.93 6.58
CA SER A 77 23.53 -5.93 7.86
C SER A 77 22.68 -7.19 8.00
N ASP A 78 22.56 -7.72 9.22
CA ASP A 78 21.59 -8.79 9.54
C ASP A 78 20.15 -8.32 9.34
N ASN A 79 19.89 -7.01 9.52
CA ASN A 79 18.57 -6.41 9.32
C ASN A 79 18.16 -6.39 7.84
N LEU A 80 19.12 -6.53 6.91
CA LEU A 80 18.84 -6.56 5.48
C LEU A 80 18.02 -7.79 5.12
N TYR A 81 18.39 -8.98 5.62
CA TYR A 81 17.66 -10.21 5.33
C TYR A 81 16.26 -10.21 5.96
N ALA A 82 16.13 -9.69 7.18
CA ALA A 82 14.84 -9.49 7.82
C ALA A 82 13.95 -8.51 7.02
N MET A 83 14.52 -7.43 6.47
CA MET A 83 13.79 -6.50 5.61
C MET A 83 13.37 -7.12 4.28
N GLU A 84 14.19 -8.00 3.69
CA GLU A 84 13.81 -8.74 2.48
C GLU A 84 12.61 -9.65 2.77
N SER A 85 12.67 -10.43 3.85
CA SER A 85 11.59 -11.31 4.29
C SER A 85 10.31 -10.53 4.59
N PHE A 86 10.43 -9.41 5.32
CA PHE A 86 9.34 -8.48 5.59
C PHE A 86 8.62 -8.05 4.30
N LEU A 87 9.36 -7.63 3.28
CA LEU A 87 8.78 -7.19 2.00
C LEU A 87 8.16 -8.35 1.21
N MET A 88 8.73 -9.55 1.28
CA MET A 88 8.14 -10.74 0.67
C MET A 88 6.79 -11.07 1.31
N ASN A 89 6.72 -11.03 2.65
CA ASN A 89 5.50 -11.27 3.41
C ASN A 89 4.44 -10.19 3.15
N LEU A 90 4.84 -8.91 3.07
CA LEU A 90 3.94 -7.83 2.65
C LEU A 90 3.38 -8.06 1.24
N GLY A 91 4.19 -8.56 0.31
CA GLY A 91 3.76 -8.93 -1.04
C GLY A 91 2.73 -10.07 -1.07
N LYS A 92 2.89 -11.10 -0.22
CA LYS A 92 1.92 -12.19 -0.04
C LYS A 92 0.59 -11.67 0.51
N LEU A 93 0.66 -10.84 1.55
CA LEU A 93 -0.52 -10.22 2.18
C LEU A 93 -1.28 -9.34 1.17
N MET A 94 -0.58 -8.47 0.44
CA MET A 94 -1.20 -7.61 -0.59
C MET A 94 -1.86 -8.44 -1.70
N SER A 95 -1.27 -9.56 -2.10
CA SER A 95 -1.84 -10.45 -3.12
C SER A 95 -3.11 -11.16 -2.65
N SER A 96 -3.24 -11.35 -1.32
CA SER A 96 -4.38 -11.99 -0.66
C SER A 96 -5.51 -11.01 -0.32
N ALA A 97 -5.26 -9.70 -0.44
CA ALA A 97 -6.24 -8.63 -0.29
C ALA A 97 -7.16 -8.51 -1.53
N ASN A 98 -7.84 -9.61 -1.87
CA ASN A 98 -8.78 -9.71 -2.98
C ASN A 98 -10.22 -9.98 -2.49
N ASN A 99 -11.18 -9.98 -3.42
CA ASN A 99 -12.61 -10.14 -3.14
C ASN A 99 -13.04 -11.60 -2.90
N LYS A 100 -12.10 -12.55 -2.87
CA LYS A 100 -12.42 -13.96 -2.61
C LYS A 100 -12.80 -14.13 -1.13
N VAL A 101 -13.88 -14.88 -0.90
CA VAL A 101 -14.20 -15.42 0.43
C VAL A 101 -13.15 -16.46 0.80
N LYS A 102 -12.52 -16.29 1.96
CA LYS A 102 -11.41 -17.09 2.47
C LYS A 102 -11.92 -18.22 3.34
N THR A 103 -11.39 -19.43 3.12
CA THR A 103 -11.66 -20.58 4.00
C THR A 103 -10.92 -20.44 5.33
N ASP A 104 -11.23 -21.27 6.33
CA ASP A 104 -10.48 -21.27 7.59
C ASP A 104 -9.01 -21.60 7.39
N GLU A 105 -8.69 -22.55 6.52
CA GLU A 105 -7.31 -22.93 6.21
C GLU A 105 -6.55 -21.78 5.54
N GLU A 106 -7.20 -21.05 4.63
CA GLU A 106 -6.59 -19.85 4.02
C GLU A 106 -6.35 -18.74 5.04
N ILE A 107 -7.21 -18.60 6.06
CA ILE A 107 -7.03 -17.63 7.13
C ILE A 107 -5.92 -18.09 8.09
N ASP A 108 -5.84 -19.38 8.43
CA ASP A 108 -4.75 -19.97 9.22
C ASP A 108 -3.39 -19.73 8.55
N ASP A 109 -3.31 -19.91 7.23
CA ASP A 109 -2.07 -19.66 6.48
C ASP A 109 -1.72 -18.17 6.42
N LEU A 110 -2.72 -17.28 6.35
CA LEU A 110 -2.50 -15.84 6.45
C LEU A 110 -2.04 -15.41 7.84
N GLU A 111 -2.54 -16.06 8.89
CA GLU A 111 -2.14 -15.82 10.27
C GLU A 111 -0.64 -16.10 10.47
N LYS A 112 -0.15 -17.24 9.96
CA LYS A 112 1.30 -17.54 9.94
C LYS A 112 2.10 -16.46 9.19
N VAL A 113 1.61 -16.00 8.04
CA VAL A 113 2.28 -14.93 7.27
C VAL A 113 2.31 -13.61 8.06
N VAL A 114 1.24 -13.29 8.80
CA VAL A 114 1.19 -12.09 9.67
C VAL A 114 2.17 -12.23 10.84
N GLU A 115 2.27 -13.41 11.45
CA GLU A 115 3.22 -13.69 12.53
C GLU A 115 4.68 -13.52 12.05
N GLU A 116 5.04 -14.17 10.94
CA GLU A 116 6.35 -14.02 10.30
C GLU A 116 6.65 -12.55 9.97
N PHE A 117 5.67 -11.85 9.40
CA PHE A 117 5.77 -10.44 9.05
C PHE A 117 6.03 -9.52 10.25
N VAL A 118 5.43 -9.82 11.40
CA VAL A 118 5.65 -9.09 12.65
C VAL A 118 7.04 -9.35 13.22
N GLU A 119 7.50 -10.60 13.22
CA GLU A 119 8.84 -10.96 13.70
C GLU A 119 9.93 -10.34 12.80
N ASP A 120 9.76 -10.40 11.48
CA ASP A 120 10.64 -9.74 10.52
C ASP A 120 10.73 -8.23 10.77
N LEU A 121 9.60 -7.57 11.09
CA LEU A 121 9.58 -6.14 11.39
C LEU A 121 10.34 -5.81 12.68
N LYS A 122 10.14 -6.60 13.74
CA LYS A 122 10.85 -6.43 15.01
C LYS A 122 12.35 -6.58 14.84
N GLN A 123 12.80 -7.53 14.01
CA GLN A 123 14.21 -7.72 13.73
C GLN A 123 14.78 -6.61 12.83
N ALA A 124 14.08 -6.28 11.74
CA ALA A 124 14.56 -5.32 10.77
C ALA A 124 14.60 -3.89 11.33
N GLN A 125 13.61 -3.52 12.16
CA GLN A 125 13.41 -2.15 12.69
C GLN A 125 12.90 -2.17 14.16
N PRO A 126 13.69 -2.63 15.14
CA PRO A 126 13.24 -2.86 16.52
C PRO A 126 12.81 -1.59 17.27
N ARG A 127 13.23 -0.41 16.82
CA ARG A 127 12.95 0.88 17.46
C ARG A 127 11.99 1.75 16.66
N ALA A 128 11.49 1.27 15.52
CA ALA A 128 10.57 2.05 14.70
C ALA A 128 9.17 2.07 15.31
N THR A 129 8.50 3.21 15.18
CA THR A 129 7.06 3.29 15.45
C THR A 129 6.29 2.71 14.27
N VAL A 130 5.14 2.10 14.55
CA VAL A 130 4.25 1.56 13.51
C VAL A 130 3.21 2.59 13.12
N THR A 131 2.90 2.66 11.82
CA THR A 131 1.78 3.49 11.35
C THR A 131 0.44 2.85 11.75
N PRO A 132 -0.66 3.60 11.84
CA PRO A 132 -1.98 3.03 12.10
C PRO A 132 -2.37 1.93 11.09
N LYS A 133 -2.04 2.11 9.80
CA LYS A 133 -2.29 1.09 8.76
C LYS A 133 -1.51 -0.19 9.01
N MET A 134 -0.26 -0.07 9.46
CA MET A 134 0.57 -1.21 9.82
C MET A 134 -0.02 -1.94 11.04
N HIS A 135 -0.44 -1.21 12.07
CA HIS A 135 -1.10 -1.79 13.25
C HIS A 135 -2.40 -2.53 12.90
N LEU A 136 -3.25 -1.94 12.04
CA LEU A 136 -4.45 -2.59 11.54
C LEU A 136 -4.14 -3.91 10.85
N LEU A 137 -3.11 -3.92 9.99
CA LEU A 137 -2.68 -5.10 9.26
C LEU A 137 -2.17 -6.21 10.19
N THR A 138 -1.39 -5.87 11.23
CA THR A 138 -0.76 -6.87 12.10
C THR A 138 -1.67 -7.40 13.20
N CYS A 139 -2.57 -6.56 13.72
CA CYS A 139 -3.35 -6.91 14.92
C CYS A 139 -4.81 -7.23 14.62
N HIS A 140 -5.38 -6.66 13.56
CA HIS A 140 -6.82 -6.70 13.31
C HIS A 140 -7.20 -7.48 12.06
N LEU A 141 -6.24 -7.78 11.17
CA LEU A 141 -6.54 -8.51 9.93
C LEU A 141 -7.17 -9.88 10.20
N ILE A 142 -6.53 -10.71 11.05
CA ILE A 142 -7.00 -12.08 11.27
C ILE A 142 -8.37 -12.10 11.98
N PRO A 143 -8.60 -11.36 13.08
CA PRO A 143 -9.94 -11.26 13.67
C PRO A 143 -11.01 -10.83 12.66
N PHE A 144 -10.69 -9.81 11.85
CA PHE A 144 -11.58 -9.33 10.80
C PHE A 144 -11.89 -10.40 9.75
N LEU A 145 -10.87 -11.16 9.32
CA LEU A 145 -11.06 -12.25 8.36
C LEU A 145 -11.87 -13.41 8.92
N ARG A 146 -11.74 -13.74 10.21
CA ARG A 146 -12.55 -14.78 10.86
C ARG A 146 -14.02 -14.39 10.90
N GLU A 147 -14.31 -13.12 11.18
CA GLU A 147 -15.67 -12.61 11.26
C GLU A 147 -16.33 -12.46 9.88
N HIS A 148 -15.63 -11.84 8.92
CA HIS A 148 -16.24 -11.44 7.65
C HIS A 148 -15.85 -12.30 6.45
N ARG A 149 -14.82 -13.15 6.59
CA ARG A 149 -14.32 -14.06 5.55
C ARG A 149 -13.84 -13.39 4.27
N THR A 150 -13.84 -12.07 4.18
CA THR A 150 -13.45 -11.30 2.99
C THR A 150 -12.48 -10.19 3.37
N TRP A 151 -11.61 -9.80 2.45
CA TRP A 151 -10.71 -8.65 2.66
C TRP A 151 -10.98 -7.54 1.64
N GLY A 152 -10.92 -7.88 0.35
CA GLY A 152 -11.01 -6.90 -0.73
C GLY A 152 -12.39 -6.25 -0.87
N SER A 153 -13.47 -6.93 -0.46
CA SER A 153 -14.82 -6.47 -0.74
C SER A 153 -15.22 -5.20 0.02
N ILE A 154 -14.53 -4.90 1.12
CA ILE A 154 -14.76 -3.68 1.91
C ILE A 154 -13.71 -2.59 1.63
N THR A 155 -12.85 -2.80 0.63
CA THR A 155 -11.79 -1.82 0.30
C THR A 155 -12.31 -0.71 -0.60
N GLU A 156 -11.64 0.44 -0.55
CA GLU A 156 -11.95 1.61 -1.39
C GLU A 156 -11.66 1.37 -2.88
N GLN A 157 -11.04 0.25 -3.26
CA GLN A 157 -10.69 -0.07 -4.66
C GLN A 157 -11.92 -0.06 -5.59
N GLY A 158 -13.08 -0.51 -5.11
CA GLY A 158 -14.33 -0.45 -5.88
C GLY A 158 -14.76 0.99 -6.17
N ILE A 159 -14.61 1.87 -5.18
CA ILE A 159 -14.95 3.31 -5.30
C ILE A 159 -13.93 4.03 -6.20
N GLU A 160 -12.63 3.70 -6.08
CA GLU A 160 -11.58 4.25 -6.96
C GLU A 160 -11.82 3.89 -8.43
N HIS A 161 -12.21 2.65 -8.71
CA HIS A 161 -12.61 2.23 -10.06
C HIS A 161 -13.83 3.00 -10.57
N LEU A 162 -14.85 3.17 -9.74
CA LEU A 162 -16.03 3.96 -10.08
C LEU A 162 -15.67 5.43 -10.40
N ASN A 163 -14.76 6.03 -9.62
CA ASN A 163 -14.27 7.38 -9.86
C ASN A 163 -13.57 7.51 -11.22
N ALA A 164 -12.76 6.53 -11.61
CA ALA A 164 -12.12 6.51 -12.94
C ALA A 164 -13.16 6.48 -14.08
N VAL A 165 -14.24 5.71 -13.91
CA VAL A 165 -15.35 5.63 -14.88
C VAL A 165 -16.08 6.97 -14.96
N ILE A 166 -16.38 7.58 -13.81
CA ILE A 166 -17.01 8.91 -13.74
C ILE A 166 -16.16 9.95 -14.48
N ASN A 167 -14.84 9.96 -14.27
CA ASN A 167 -13.93 10.87 -14.98
C ASN A 167 -13.96 10.66 -16.50
N SER A 168 -14.01 9.42 -16.97
CA SER A 168 -14.17 9.12 -18.40
C SER A 168 -15.50 9.68 -18.95
N LEU A 169 -16.58 9.54 -18.19
CA LEU A 169 -17.89 10.09 -18.56
C LEU A 169 -17.91 11.62 -18.54
N HIS A 170 -17.18 12.27 -17.62
CA HIS A 170 -17.03 13.73 -17.63
C HIS A 170 -16.39 14.26 -18.90
N VAL A 171 -15.40 13.53 -19.45
CA VAL A 171 -14.77 13.84 -20.73
C VAL A 171 -15.74 13.56 -21.88
N ARG A 172 -16.44 12.43 -21.86
CA ARG A 172 -17.44 12.07 -22.89
C ARG A 172 -18.55 13.12 -23.02
N PHE A 173 -19.02 13.65 -21.89
CA PHE A 173 -20.06 14.69 -21.84
C PHE A 173 -19.47 16.10 -21.67
N ALA A 174 -18.23 16.34 -22.12
CA ALA A 174 -17.59 17.65 -22.02
C ALA A 174 -18.33 18.76 -22.79
N SER A 175 -19.05 18.41 -23.85
CA SER A 175 -19.84 19.35 -24.67
C SER A 175 -21.17 19.77 -24.02
N VAL A 176 -21.60 19.11 -22.94
CA VAL A 176 -22.84 19.45 -22.21
C VAL A 176 -22.50 20.54 -21.18
N LEU A 177 -22.89 21.78 -21.49
CA LEU A 177 -22.59 22.96 -20.66
C LEU A 177 -23.44 23.02 -19.39
N ASP A 178 -24.69 22.55 -19.46
CA ASP A 178 -25.55 22.45 -18.27
C ASP A 178 -25.04 21.33 -17.36
N THR A 179 -24.63 21.72 -16.15
CA THR A 179 -24.07 20.83 -15.13
C THR A 179 -25.13 19.83 -14.63
N ALA A 180 -26.39 20.24 -14.51
CA ALA A 180 -27.46 19.36 -14.04
C ALA A 180 -27.76 18.26 -15.08
N MET A 181 -27.85 18.65 -16.35
CA MET A 181 -27.98 17.70 -17.46
C MET A 181 -26.77 16.78 -17.56
N LYS A 182 -25.55 17.30 -17.41
CA LYS A 182 -24.32 16.50 -17.43
C LYS A 182 -24.32 15.44 -16.32
N ALA A 183 -24.65 15.82 -15.09
CA ALA A 183 -24.77 14.89 -13.98
C ALA A 183 -25.85 13.81 -14.25
N THR A 184 -26.99 14.21 -14.79
CA THR A 184 -28.07 13.29 -15.18
C THR A 184 -27.60 12.26 -16.21
N LEU A 185 -26.84 12.69 -17.21
CA LEU A 185 -26.28 11.81 -18.25
C LEU A 185 -25.24 10.84 -17.68
N ILE A 186 -24.40 11.29 -16.73
CA ILE A 186 -23.44 10.43 -16.03
C ILE A 186 -24.19 9.35 -15.24
N VAL A 187 -25.20 9.73 -14.43
CA VAL A 187 -26.00 8.77 -13.65
C VAL A 187 -26.68 7.76 -14.56
N LYS A 188 -27.33 8.21 -15.65
CA LYS A 188 -27.95 7.32 -16.65
C LYS A 188 -26.94 6.35 -17.27
N ALA A 189 -25.74 6.82 -17.60
CA ALA A 189 -24.69 5.95 -18.13
C ALA A 189 -24.25 4.89 -17.10
N LEU A 190 -24.08 5.27 -15.83
CA LEU A 190 -23.78 4.33 -14.76
C LEU A 190 -24.91 3.31 -14.51
N SER A 191 -26.17 3.74 -14.62
CA SER A 191 -27.34 2.84 -14.61
C SER A 191 -27.25 1.80 -15.74
N ASN A 192 -26.97 2.26 -16.96
CA ASN A 192 -26.88 1.37 -18.13
C ASN A 192 -25.71 0.38 -18.02
N TYR A 193 -24.63 0.74 -17.33
CA TYR A 193 -23.51 -0.17 -17.04
C TYR A 193 -23.77 -1.11 -15.87
N ASN A 194 -24.93 -1.01 -15.22
CA ASN A 194 -25.27 -1.77 -14.03
C ASN A 194 -24.31 -1.55 -12.85
N PHE A 195 -23.66 -0.38 -12.77
CA PHE A 195 -22.71 -0.05 -11.70
C PHE A 195 -23.37 0.46 -10.41
N ILE A 196 -24.63 0.86 -10.49
CA ILE A 196 -25.39 1.44 -9.38
C ILE A 196 -26.57 0.57 -8.93
N PHE A 197 -26.79 -0.56 -9.60
CA PHE A 197 -27.84 -1.50 -9.22
C PHE A 197 -27.24 -2.68 -8.44
N ASP A 198 -27.96 -3.07 -7.40
CA ASP A 198 -27.57 -4.13 -6.49
C ASP A 198 -27.71 -5.50 -7.17
N ILE A 199 -26.60 -6.19 -7.39
CA ILE A 199 -26.56 -7.59 -7.83
C ILE A 199 -26.74 -8.52 -6.62
N GLY A 200 -27.84 -8.35 -5.89
CA GLY A 200 -28.40 -9.34 -4.96
C GLY A 200 -27.49 -9.89 -3.85
N ALA A 201 -26.36 -9.24 -3.54
CA ALA A 201 -25.46 -9.69 -2.50
C ALA A 201 -26.04 -9.27 -1.14
N SER A 202 -26.84 -10.14 -0.53
CA SER A 202 -27.37 -9.94 0.82
C SER A 202 -26.27 -10.18 1.85
N TRP A 203 -25.57 -9.12 2.24
CA TRP A 203 -24.55 -9.15 3.31
C TRP A 203 -25.14 -9.46 4.70
N PHE A 204 -26.47 -9.53 4.82
CA PHE A 204 -27.20 -9.82 6.06
C PHE A 204 -27.66 -11.28 6.19
N LYS A 205 -27.34 -12.14 5.22
CA LYS A 205 -27.58 -13.58 5.34
C LYS A 205 -26.26 -14.32 5.47
N ALA A 206 -25.68 -14.27 6.66
CA ALA A 206 -24.80 -15.33 7.10
C ALA A 206 -25.64 -16.61 7.22
N ALA A 207 -25.29 -17.64 6.45
CA ALA A 207 -25.75 -19.00 6.67
C ALA A 207 -24.74 -19.72 7.55
#